data_AF-A0A2T0GZX4-F1
#
_entry.id   AF-A0A2T0GZX4-F1
#
_cell.length_a   1.000
_cell.length_b   1.000
_cell.length_c   1.000
_cell.angle_alpha   90.00
_cell.angle_beta   90.00
_cell.angle_gamma   90.00
#
_symmetry.space_group_name_H-M   'P 1'
#
loop_
_entity.id
_entity.type
_entity.pdbx_description
1 polymer ?
#
loop_
_entity_poly.entity_id
_entity_poly.type
_entity_poly.pdbx_seq_one_letter_code
_entity_poly.pdbx_strand_id
1 'polypeptide(L)'
;MTEHLPTTWRERRLHWHAHLRHTPSTPTLRRTEPPEAVLRDPEAGAEWVADTLTRHSLTPITIRWDTPWNVTLDDPAERDALRDRHVLAAGLPVKATVDTVAGRLYLHIDPYTPPQCPHHRAHATGAG
;
A
#
# COMPACT_ATOMS: atom_id res chain seq x y z
N MET A 1 13.86 4.14 21.14
CA MET A 1 14.55 3.18 20.25
C MET A 1 14.51 3.76 18.84
N THR A 2 15.64 3.84 18.15
CA THR A 2 15.66 4.31 16.75
C THR A 2 15.25 3.14 15.86
N GLU A 3 14.01 3.17 15.38
CA GLU A 3 13.52 2.17 14.43
C GLU A 3 14.38 2.18 13.17
N HIS A 4 14.98 1.03 12.84
CA HIS A 4 15.73 0.86 11.60
C HIS A 4 14.79 0.30 10.54
N LEU A 5 14.29 1.19 9.69
CA LEU A 5 13.50 0.80 8.52
C LEU A 5 14.42 0.23 7.42
N PRO A 6 13.97 -0.81 6.69
CA PRO A 6 14.67 -1.28 5.50
C PRO A 6 14.82 -0.18 4.43
N THR A 7 15.90 -0.24 3.66
CA THR A 7 16.19 0.72 2.58
C THR A 7 15.89 0.19 1.19
N THR A 8 15.41 -1.05 1.09
CA THR A 8 15.12 -1.76 -0.17
C THR A 8 14.27 -0.94 -1.14
N TRP A 9 13.26 -0.22 -0.63
CA TRP A 9 12.41 0.63 -1.46
C TRP A 9 13.20 1.73 -2.17
N ARG A 10 14.14 2.35 -1.45
CA ARG A 10 14.97 3.45 -1.96
C ARG A 10 15.99 2.94 -2.97
N GLU A 11 16.64 1.82 -2.66
CA GLU A 11 17.61 1.15 -3.54
C GLU A 11 16.97 0.77 -4.88
N ARG A 12 15.73 0.29 -4.84
CA ARG A 12 14.94 -0.09 -6.03
C ARG A 12 14.15 1.07 -6.63
N ARG A 13 14.27 2.27 -6.07
CA ARG A 13 13.54 3.49 -6.49
C ARG A 13 12.04 3.28 -6.62
N LEU A 14 11.47 2.56 -5.64
CA LEU A 14 10.04 2.24 -5.63
C LEU A 14 9.20 3.45 -5.28
N HIS A 15 8.01 3.46 -5.86
CA HIS A 15 6.83 4.18 -5.39
C HIS A 15 5.66 3.19 -5.40
N TRP A 16 4.51 3.58 -4.86
CA TRP A 16 3.36 2.70 -4.78
C TRP A 16 2.11 3.32 -5.37
N HIS A 17 1.26 2.45 -5.89
CA HIS A 17 -0.09 2.78 -6.31
C HIS A 17 -1.06 2.16 -5.32
N ALA A 18 -1.90 3.00 -4.72
CA ALA A 18 -2.92 2.58 -3.78
C ALA A 18 -4.26 2.41 -4.48
N HIS A 19 -4.98 1.34 -4.14
CA HIS A 19 -6.29 1.01 -4.69
C HIS A 19 -7.20 0.51 -3.59
N LEU A 20 -8.44 1.02 -3.57
CA LEU A 20 -9.55 0.47 -2.83
C LEU A 20 -10.60 -0.02 -3.84
N ARG A 21 -11.12 -1.23 -3.64
CA ARG A 21 -12.06 -1.86 -4.58
C ARG A 21 -13.16 -2.60 -3.82
N HIS A 22 -14.34 -2.69 -4.43
CA HIS A 22 -15.44 -3.53 -3.93
C HIS A 22 -15.37 -4.97 -4.43
N THR A 23 -14.49 -5.25 -5.38
CA THR A 23 -14.28 -6.58 -5.95
C THR A 23 -12.80 -6.97 -5.88
N PRO A 24 -12.48 -8.28 -5.78
CA PRO A 24 -11.10 -8.75 -5.87
C PRO A 24 -10.46 -8.31 -7.18
N SER A 25 -9.19 -7.93 -7.12
CA SER A 25 -8.39 -7.60 -8.31
C SER A 25 -7.01 -8.25 -8.25
N THR A 26 -6.42 -8.47 -9.43
CA THR A 26 -5.05 -8.96 -9.55
C THR A 26 -4.07 -7.79 -9.69
N PRO A 27 -2.78 -7.94 -9.31
CA PRO A 27 -1.78 -6.91 -9.54
C PRO A 27 -1.66 -6.49 -11.02
N THR A 28 -1.82 -7.43 -11.95
CA THR A 28 -1.78 -7.14 -13.39
C THR A 28 -2.90 -6.20 -13.81
N LEU A 29 -4.13 -6.42 -13.31
CA LEU A 29 -5.26 -5.55 -13.61
C LEU A 29 -5.05 -4.14 -13.03
N ARG A 30 -4.61 -4.05 -11.77
CA ARG A 30 -4.38 -2.76 -11.11
C ARG A 30 -3.30 -1.92 -11.78
N ARG A 31 -2.33 -2.54 -12.45
CA ARG A 31 -1.30 -1.83 -13.26
C ARG A 31 -1.87 -1.06 -14.45
N THR A 32 -3.05 -1.44 -14.94
CA THR A 32 -3.70 -0.79 -16.07
C THR A 32 -4.79 0.20 -15.66
N GLU A 33 -5.11 0.27 -14.37
CA GLU A 33 -6.15 1.14 -13.84
C GLU A 33 -5.54 2.36 -13.12
N PRO A 34 -6.24 3.51 -13.11
CA PRO A 34 -5.81 4.63 -12.28
C PRO A 34 -5.85 4.24 -10.80
N PRO A 35 -4.79 4.54 -10.04
CA PRO A 35 -4.81 4.38 -8.59
C PRO A 35 -5.63 5.47 -7.92
N GLU A 36 -6.07 5.22 -6.69
CA GLU A 36 -6.67 6.25 -5.85
C GLU A 36 -5.61 7.22 -5.30
N ALA A 37 -4.39 6.73 -5.08
CA ALA A 37 -3.26 7.57 -4.70
C ALA A 37 -1.95 7.00 -5.23
N VAL A 38 -1.00 7.90 -5.51
CA VAL A 38 0.39 7.56 -5.79
C VAL A 38 1.22 7.98 -4.59
N LEU A 39 1.86 7.00 -3.95
CA LEU A 39 2.59 7.15 -2.69
C LEU A 39 4.09 7.07 -2.97
N ARG A 40 4.87 8.03 -2.48
CA ARG A 40 6.29 8.18 -2.87
C ARG A 40 7.28 7.72 -1.82
N ASP A 41 6.80 7.43 -0.62
CA ASP A 41 7.60 6.92 0.49
C ASP A 41 6.74 6.00 1.38
N PRO A 42 7.38 5.20 2.25
CA PRO A 42 6.67 4.28 3.14
C PRO A 42 5.73 4.95 4.15
N GLU A 43 6.02 6.19 4.55
CA GLU A 43 5.23 6.93 5.54
C GLU A 43 3.89 7.35 4.94
N ALA A 44 3.91 7.96 3.76
CA ALA A 44 2.71 8.30 3.01
C ALA A 44 1.81 7.08 2.76
N GLY A 45 2.40 5.91 2.54
CA GLY A 45 1.62 4.69 2.38
C GLY A 45 0.97 4.20 3.67
N ALA A 46 1.67 4.26 4.80
CA ALA A 46 1.09 3.94 6.10
C ALA A 46 -0.03 4.91 6.48
N GLU A 47 0.16 6.21 6.24
CA GLU A 47 -0.87 7.24 6.44
C GLU A 47 -2.10 6.98 5.58
N TRP A 48 -1.91 6.66 4.28
CA TRP A 48 -3.03 6.36 3.40
C TRP A 48 -3.85 5.15 3.88
N VAL A 49 -3.20 4.11 4.42
CA VAL A 49 -3.90 2.98 5.03
C VAL A 49 -4.72 3.44 6.24
N ALA A 50 -4.09 4.15 7.18
CA ALA A 50 -4.74 4.62 8.39
C ALA A 50 -5.96 5.48 8.07
N ASP A 51 -5.79 6.48 7.20
CA ASP A 51 -6.87 7.37 6.75
C ASP A 51 -8.01 6.60 6.07
N THR A 52 -7.67 5.62 5.24
CA THR A 52 -8.67 4.78 4.55
C THR A 52 -9.47 3.97 5.56
N LEU A 53 -8.81 3.34 6.52
CA LEU A 53 -9.49 2.57 7.56
C LEU A 53 -10.35 3.48 8.44
N THR A 54 -9.85 4.64 8.85
CA THR A 54 -10.60 5.63 9.65
C THR A 54 -11.86 6.10 8.94
N ARG A 55 -11.82 6.36 7.62
CA ARG A 55 -13.02 6.72 6.84
C ARG A 55 -14.10 5.63 6.85
N HIS A 56 -13.71 4.37 6.96
CA HIS A 56 -14.62 3.23 6.96
C HIS A 56 -14.95 2.70 8.37
N SER A 57 -14.28 3.20 9.42
CA SER A 57 -14.45 2.77 10.81
C SER A 57 -15.55 3.50 11.58
N LEU A 58 -16.37 4.35 10.92
CA LEU A 58 -17.57 4.94 11.54
C LEU A 58 -18.57 3.87 11.99
N THR A 59 -18.40 2.64 11.50
CA THR A 59 -19.06 1.42 11.96
C THR A 59 -18.01 0.36 12.30
N PRO A 60 -18.35 -0.68 13.09
CA PRO A 60 -17.43 -1.79 13.32
C PRO A 60 -16.93 -2.38 11.99
N ILE A 61 -15.61 -2.52 11.88
CA ILE A 61 -14.96 -3.15 10.74
C ILE A 61 -14.14 -4.34 11.20
N THR A 62 -14.04 -5.35 10.34
CA THR A 62 -13.10 -6.46 10.51
C THR A 62 -12.04 -6.36 9.42
N ILE A 63 -10.77 -6.38 9.81
CA ILE A 63 -9.66 -6.28 8.86
C ILE A 63 -8.92 -7.60 8.83
N ARG A 64 -8.78 -8.16 7.63
CA ARG A 64 -7.97 -9.35 7.37
C ARG A 64 -6.80 -8.98 6.49
N TRP A 65 -5.62 -9.02 7.08
CA TRP A 65 -4.36 -8.74 6.42
C TRP A 65 -3.83 -9.95 5.65
N ASP A 66 -3.47 -9.75 4.39
CA ASP A 66 -2.90 -10.77 3.49
C ASP A 66 -1.40 -10.58 3.24
N THR A 67 -0.81 -9.50 3.75
CA THR A 67 0.60 -9.18 3.56
C THR A 67 1.48 -10.14 4.38
N PRO A 68 2.54 -10.73 3.79
CA PRO A 68 3.55 -11.45 4.56
C PRO A 68 4.40 -10.45 5.34
N TRP A 69 4.20 -10.42 6.66
CA TRP A 69 4.69 -9.33 7.49
C TRP A 69 6.19 -9.38 7.76
N ASN A 70 6.81 -10.56 7.80
CA ASN A 70 8.25 -10.76 8.07
C ASN A 70 8.85 -9.96 9.25
N VAL A 71 8.00 -9.37 10.11
CA VAL A 71 8.37 -8.66 11.34
C VAL A 71 7.43 -9.05 12.46
N THR A 72 8.00 -9.19 13.65
CA THR A 72 7.25 -9.29 14.90
C THR A 72 7.27 -7.91 15.54
N LEU A 73 6.10 -7.27 15.64
CA LEU A 73 5.94 -6.02 16.39
C LEU A 73 5.21 -6.36 17.70
N ASP A 74 5.83 -6.02 18.83
CA ASP A 74 5.43 -6.46 20.17
C ASP A 74 4.27 -5.63 20.76
N ASP A 75 3.95 -4.46 20.19
CA ASP A 75 2.83 -3.59 20.62
C ASP A 75 1.65 -3.63 19.60
N PRO A 76 0.39 -3.89 20.03
CA PRO A 76 -0.78 -3.93 19.16
C PRO A 76 -1.27 -2.59 18.57
N ALA A 77 -1.07 -1.46 19.24
CA ALA A 77 -1.61 -0.15 18.82
C ALA A 77 -0.61 0.63 17.96
N GLU A 78 0.69 0.50 18.25
CA GLU A 78 1.76 0.95 17.36
C GLU A 78 1.90 0.04 16.12
N ARG A 79 1.25 -1.13 16.14
CA ARG A 79 1.41 -2.17 15.13
C ARG A 79 1.07 -1.72 13.73
N ASP A 80 -0.10 -1.13 13.49
CA ASP A 80 -0.60 -1.04 12.11
C ASP A 80 0.19 -0.04 11.26
N ALA A 81 0.39 1.19 11.75
CA ALA A 81 1.16 2.20 11.02
C ALA A 81 2.65 1.84 10.91
N LEU A 82 3.27 1.36 11.99
CA LEU A 82 4.68 0.94 11.95
C LEU A 82 4.89 -0.29 11.06
N ARG A 83 3.95 -1.25 11.08
CA ARG A 83 3.97 -2.43 10.22
C ARG A 83 3.87 -2.05 8.76
N ASP A 84 2.91 -1.22 8.39
CA ASP A 84 2.70 -0.84 6.99
C ASP A 84 3.91 -0.06 6.48
N ARG A 85 4.44 0.85 7.31
CA ARG A 85 5.69 1.54 7.03
C ARG A 85 6.86 0.57 6.84
N HIS A 86 7.02 -0.43 7.70
CA HIS A 86 8.11 -1.40 7.60
C HIS A 86 8.02 -2.26 6.34
N VAL A 87 6.82 -2.75 6.00
CA VAL A 87 6.58 -3.54 4.78
C VAL A 87 6.86 -2.73 3.53
N LEU A 88 6.36 -1.50 3.49
CA LEU A 88 6.60 -0.61 2.36
C LEU A 88 8.09 -0.28 2.26
N ALA A 89 8.76 -0.03 3.39
CA ALA A 89 10.20 0.16 3.43
C ALA A 89 10.99 -1.06 2.89
N ALA A 90 10.51 -2.28 3.17
CA ALA A 90 11.05 -3.52 2.60
C ALA A 90 10.75 -3.68 1.09
N GLY A 91 9.96 -2.78 0.49
CA GLY A 91 9.56 -2.82 -0.91
C GLY A 91 8.51 -3.89 -1.22
N LEU A 92 7.77 -4.32 -0.20
CA LEU A 92 6.70 -5.31 -0.28
C LEU A 92 5.33 -4.62 -0.48
N PRO A 93 4.34 -5.31 -1.06
CA PRO A 93 2.98 -4.79 -1.16
C PRO A 93 2.26 -4.84 0.18
N VAL A 94 1.30 -3.94 0.39
CA VAL A 94 0.29 -4.06 1.46
C VAL A 94 -1.02 -4.55 0.86
N LYS A 95 -1.63 -5.57 1.46
CA LYS A 95 -2.92 -6.10 1.05
C LYS A 95 -3.80 -6.41 2.25
N ALA A 96 -5.04 -5.94 2.20
CA ALA A 96 -6.06 -6.26 3.19
C ALA A 96 -7.43 -6.47 2.56
N THR A 97 -8.25 -7.25 3.26
CA THR A 97 -9.70 -7.27 3.10
C THR A 97 -10.31 -6.56 4.28
N VAL A 98 -11.22 -5.62 4.04
CA VAL A 98 -11.93 -4.88 5.10
C VAL A 98 -13.42 -5.18 4.97
N ASP A 99 -13.96 -5.88 5.95
CA ASP A 99 -15.38 -6.16 6.05
C ASP A 99 -16.06 -5.01 6.81
N THR A 100 -16.98 -4.33 6.13
CA THR A 100 -17.79 -3.23 6.67
C THR A 100 -19.27 -3.59 6.63
N VAL A 101 -20.12 -2.80 7.29
CA VAL A 101 -21.59 -2.98 7.19
C VAL A 101 -22.12 -2.74 5.77
N ALA A 102 -21.43 -1.94 4.97
CA ALA A 102 -21.79 -1.65 3.58
C ALA A 102 -21.30 -2.73 2.60
N GLY A 103 -20.53 -3.70 3.09
CA GLY A 103 -19.94 -4.77 2.30
C GLY A 103 -18.42 -4.84 2.45
N ARG A 104 -17.81 -5.67 1.61
CA ARG A 104 -16.38 -5.97 1.63
C ARG A 104 -15.60 -5.02 0.73
N LEU A 105 -14.48 -4.55 1.23
CA LEU A 105 -13.49 -3.77 0.50
C LEU A 105 -12.17 -4.54 0.39
N TYR A 106 -11.47 -4.31 -0.71
CA TYR A 106 -10.16 -4.87 -1.01
C TYR A 106 -9.17 -3.72 -1.13
N LEU A 107 -8.25 -3.65 -0.17
CA LEU A 107 -7.22 -2.63 -0.09
C LEU A 107 -5.91 -3.20 -0.64
N HIS A 108 -5.29 -2.46 -1.54
CA HIS A 108 -4.01 -2.82 -2.15
C HIS A 108 -3.08 -1.60 -2.23
N ILE A 109 -1.84 -1.76 -1.79
CA ILE A 109 -0.74 -0.86 -2.09
C ILE A 109 0.32 -1.68 -2.81
N ASP A 110 0.44 -1.48 -4.11
CA ASP A 110 1.35 -2.25 -4.96
C ASP A 110 2.64 -1.48 -5.22
N PRO A 111 3.82 -2.09 -5.11
CA PRO A 111 5.10 -1.44 -5.42
C PRO A 111 5.36 -1.41 -6.93
N TYR A 112 5.87 -0.28 -7.40
CA TYR A 112 6.25 -0.03 -8.78
C TYR A 112 7.69 0.44 -8.85
N THR A 113 8.49 -0.23 -9.69
CA THR A 113 9.73 0.37 -10.19
C THR A 113 9.41 1.42 -11.25
N PRO A 114 10.31 2.40 -11.52
CA PRO A 114 10.07 3.40 -12.55
C PRO A 114 9.69 2.82 -13.93
N PRO A 115 10.31 1.73 -14.43
CA PRO A 115 9.91 1.11 -15.69
C PRO A 115 8.54 0.42 -15.68
N GLN A 116 8.07 0.00 -14.49
CA GLN A 116 6.77 -0.65 -14.33
C GLN A 116 5.62 0.36 -14.24
N CYS A 117 5.92 1.63 -13.95
CA CYS A 117 4.91 2.67 -13.83
C CYS A 117 4.42 3.13 -15.21
N PRO A 118 3.12 2.97 -15.54
CA PRO A 118 2.57 3.41 -16.82
C PRO A 118 2.72 4.93 -17.03
N HIS A 119 2.73 5.73 -15.96
CA HIS A 119 2.92 7.18 -16.03
C HIS A 119 4.35 7.61 -16.42
N HIS A 120 5.36 6.80 -16.09
CA HIS A 120 6.75 7.07 -16.51
C HIS A 120 7.03 6.60 -17.94
N ARG A 121 6.35 5.54 -18.41
CA ARG A 121 6.45 5.08 -19.79
C ARG A 121 5.94 6.12 -20.79
N ALA A 122 4.89 6.86 -20.45
CA ALA A 122 4.35 7.92 -21.30
C ALA A 122 5.32 9.12 -21.46
N HIS A 123 6.19 9.38 -20.47
CA HIS A 123 7.16 10.48 -20.54
C HIS A 123 8.42 10.15 -21.37
N ALA A 124 8.69 8.87 -21.66
CA ALA A 124 9.85 8.46 -22.44
C ALA A 124 9.63 8.54 -23.97
N THR A 125 8.38 8.65 -24.42
CA THR A 125 8.02 8.74 -25.86
C THR A 125 7.64 10.16 -26.29
N GLY A 126 7.87 11.15 -25.43
CA GLY A 126 7.51 12.56 -25.65
C GLY A 126 8.70 13.49 -25.91
N ALA A 127 9.86 12.95 -26.29
CA ALA A 127 11.02 13.75 -26.71
C ALA A 127 11.38 13.40 -28.15
N GLY A 128 10.94 14.28 -29.06
CA GLY A 128 11.54 14.62 -30.38
C GLY A 128 12.03 13.50 -31.26
#